data_AF-A0A8T7IT87-F1
#
_entry.id   AF-A0A8T7IT87-F1
#
_cell.length_a   1.000
_cell.length_b   1.000
_cell.length_c   1.000
_cell.angle_alpha   90.00
_cell.angle_beta   90.00
_cell.angle_gamma   90.00
#
_symmetry.space_group_name_H-M   'P 1'
#
loop_
_entity.id
_entity.type
_entity.pdbx_description
1 polymer ?
#
loop_
_entity_poly.entity_id
_entity_poly.type
_entity_poly.pdbx_seq_one_letter_code
_entity_poly.pdbx_strand_id
1 'polypeptide(L)'
;MIKTLWALLLTVVLSGCDVNIEAVSSQFDQQFGTQNFVSAVSVIELHRLRNGDYPSSLNELEFLGDWDSIWLSSVEYERVEGGYNLFVTKGFSGGEPDVSMPIRFKQGLGLKLTNVQWLDDSSRPTTML
;
A
#
# COMPACT_ATOMS: atom_id res chain seq x y z
N MET A 1 -23.22 -40.08 -9.17
CA MET A 1 -21.95 -40.69 -8.72
C MET A 1 -20.71 -39.98 -9.26
N ILE A 2 -20.64 -39.52 -10.52
CA ILE A 2 -19.45 -38.82 -11.02
C ILE A 2 -19.26 -37.41 -10.42
N LYS A 3 -20.36 -36.66 -10.20
CA LYS A 3 -20.33 -35.31 -9.59
C LYS A 3 -19.82 -35.31 -8.14
N THR A 4 -20.17 -36.33 -7.38
CA THR A 4 -19.68 -36.52 -6.01
C THR A 4 -18.20 -36.90 -5.98
N LEU A 5 -17.71 -37.59 -7.02
CA LEU A 5 -16.30 -37.93 -7.18
C LEU A 5 -15.45 -36.68 -7.50
N TRP A 6 -15.95 -35.78 -8.35
CA TRP A 6 -15.30 -34.49 -8.63
C TRP A 6 -15.25 -33.58 -7.40
N ALA A 7 -16.33 -33.53 -6.62
CA ALA A 7 -16.36 -32.76 -5.38
C ALA A 7 -15.35 -33.30 -4.34
N LEU A 8 -15.22 -34.63 -4.25
CA LEU A 8 -14.29 -35.29 -3.33
C LEU A 8 -12.82 -35.17 -3.79
N LEU A 9 -12.59 -35.15 -5.11
CA LEU A 9 -11.28 -34.86 -5.68
C LEU A 9 -10.85 -33.41 -5.40
N LEU A 10 -11.78 -32.45 -5.51
CA LEU A 10 -11.53 -31.04 -5.21
C LEU A 10 -11.18 -30.84 -3.73
N THR A 11 -11.88 -31.50 -2.81
CA THR A 11 -11.57 -31.40 -1.37
C THR A 11 -10.23 -32.06 -1.02
N VAL A 12 -9.86 -33.17 -1.65
CA VAL A 12 -8.52 -33.78 -1.44
C VAL A 12 -7.40 -32.90 -1.98
N VAL A 13 -7.60 -32.23 -3.12
CA VAL A 13 -6.64 -31.26 -3.68
C VAL A 13 -6.51 -30.02 -2.78
N LEU A 14 -7.61 -29.51 -2.22
CA LEU A 14 -7.60 -28.36 -1.30
C LEU A 14 -7.02 -28.69 0.08
N SER A 15 -7.11 -29.94 0.53
CA SER A 15 -6.55 -30.40 1.81
C SER A 15 -5.03 -30.62 1.77
N GLY A 16 -4.41 -30.55 0.58
CA GLY A 16 -3.00 -30.88 0.36
C GLY A 16 -2.01 -29.72 0.46
N CYS A 17 -2.44 -28.51 0.82
CA CYS A 17 -1.54 -27.36 0.88
C CYS A 17 -1.13 -27.06 2.32
N ASP A 18 0.14 -27.27 2.65
CA ASP A 18 0.83 -26.68 3.80
C ASP A 18 1.05 -25.18 3.54
N VAL A 19 -0.06 -24.44 3.42
CA VAL A 19 -0.01 -22.99 3.20
C VAL A 19 0.41 -22.37 4.51
N ASN A 20 1.62 -21.84 4.55
CA ASN A 20 2.03 -20.98 5.64
C ASN A 20 1.23 -19.66 5.54
N ILE A 21 0.07 -19.65 6.20
CA ILE A 21 -0.89 -18.53 6.18
C ILE A 21 -0.21 -17.23 6.64
N GLU A 22 0.73 -17.31 7.58
CA GLU A 22 1.49 -16.14 8.07
C GLU A 22 2.44 -15.59 6.99
N ALA A 23 3.12 -16.47 6.24
CA ALA A 23 3.98 -16.04 5.13
C ALA A 23 3.16 -15.39 4.00
N VAL A 24 1.99 -15.96 3.70
CA VAL A 24 1.08 -15.41 2.70
C VAL A 24 0.49 -14.07 3.16
N SER A 25 0.04 -13.97 4.41
CA SER A 25 -0.52 -12.72 4.95
C SER A 25 0.53 -11.61 4.99
N SER A 26 1.75 -11.92 5.43
CA SER A 26 2.88 -10.98 5.40
C SER A 26 3.16 -10.46 4.00
N GLN A 27 3.17 -11.33 2.99
CA GLN A 27 3.37 -10.90 1.60
C GLN A 27 2.27 -9.94 1.13
N PHE A 28 1.00 -10.22 1.47
CA PHE A 28 -0.10 -9.30 1.16
C PHE A 28 0.01 -7.98 1.94
N ASP A 29 0.44 -8.00 3.20
CA ASP A 29 0.68 -6.79 3.96
C ASP A 29 1.69 -5.88 3.25
N GLN A 30 2.79 -6.44 2.75
CA GLN A 30 3.79 -5.65 2.02
C GLN A 30 3.25 -5.05 0.72
N GLN A 31 2.50 -5.83 -0.06
CA GLN A 31 1.92 -5.36 -1.32
C GLN A 31 0.88 -4.27 -1.09
N PHE A 32 -0.02 -4.47 -0.13
CA PHE A 32 -1.04 -3.47 0.20
C PHE A 32 -0.44 -2.25 0.88
N GLY A 33 0.57 -2.39 1.74
CA GLY A 33 1.29 -1.25 2.30
C GLY A 33 1.90 -0.36 1.23
N THR A 34 2.53 -0.97 0.22
CA THR A 34 3.06 -0.27 -0.95
C THR A 34 1.95 0.45 -1.72
N GLN A 35 0.84 -0.25 -2.00
CA GLN A 35 -0.30 0.33 -2.71
C GLN A 35 -0.92 1.51 -1.93
N ASN A 36 -1.11 1.35 -0.63
CA ASN A 36 -1.69 2.36 0.25
C ASN A 36 -0.85 3.63 0.26
N PHE A 37 0.48 3.49 0.36
CA PHE A 37 1.40 4.61 0.32
C PHE A 37 1.33 5.38 -1.01
N VAL A 38 1.39 4.66 -2.14
CA VAL A 38 1.34 5.29 -3.47
C VAL A 38 0.01 5.99 -3.71
N SER A 39 -1.10 5.35 -3.35
CA SER A 39 -2.43 5.93 -3.46
C SER A 39 -2.56 7.20 -2.63
N ALA A 40 -2.15 7.17 -1.36
CA ALA A 40 -2.20 8.32 -0.46
C ALA A 40 -1.39 9.50 -1.01
N VAL A 41 -0.13 9.27 -1.39
CA VAL A 41 0.73 10.30 -1.99
C VAL A 41 0.07 10.89 -3.24
N SER A 42 -0.46 10.05 -4.12
CA SER A 42 -1.05 10.50 -5.38
C SER A 42 -2.23 11.44 -5.17
N VAL A 43 -3.12 11.10 -4.23
CA VAL A 43 -4.33 11.89 -3.96
C VAL A 43 -4.00 13.17 -3.17
N ILE A 44 -3.06 13.11 -2.22
CA ILE A 44 -2.58 14.29 -1.47
C ILE A 44 -1.92 15.30 -2.43
N GLU A 45 -1.04 14.84 -3.32
CA GLU A 45 -0.36 15.73 -4.27
C GLU A 45 -1.34 16.27 -5.32
N LEU A 46 -2.32 15.48 -5.75
CA LEU A 46 -3.38 15.96 -6.63
C LEU A 46 -4.22 17.06 -5.95
N HIS A 47 -4.58 16.90 -4.68
CA HIS A 47 -5.25 17.95 -3.91
C HIS A 47 -4.43 19.24 -3.91
N ARG A 48 -3.13 19.17 -3.62
CA ARG A 48 -2.25 20.35 -3.67
C ARG A 48 -2.22 20.99 -5.05
N LEU A 49 -2.09 20.21 -6.11
CA LEU A 49 -2.06 20.74 -7.48
C LEU A 49 -3.33 21.53 -7.82
N ARG A 50 -4.47 21.14 -7.26
CA ARG A 50 -5.77 21.77 -7.50
C ARG A 50 -6.01 23.00 -6.62
N ASN A 51 -5.60 22.93 -5.36
CA ASN A 51 -5.96 23.93 -4.34
C ASN A 51 -4.81 24.89 -4.00
N GLY A 52 -3.60 24.61 -4.50
CA GLY A 52 -2.39 25.39 -4.24
C GLY A 52 -1.68 25.06 -2.93
N ASP A 53 -2.30 24.28 -2.05
CA ASP A 53 -1.78 23.93 -0.73
C ASP A 53 -2.12 22.48 -0.34
N TYR A 54 -1.37 21.90 0.60
CA TYR A 54 -1.65 20.57 1.11
C TYR A 54 -2.90 20.56 2.01
N PRO A 55 -3.69 19.47 2.00
CA PRO A 55 -4.92 19.40 2.79
C PRO A 55 -4.61 19.53 4.29
N SER A 56 -5.45 20.20 5.07
CA SER A 56 -5.27 20.26 6.52
C SER A 56 -5.47 18.89 7.19
N SER A 57 -6.30 18.05 6.56
CA SER A 57 -6.56 16.65 6.95
C SER A 57 -7.02 15.84 5.74
N LEU A 58 -6.91 14.50 5.81
CA LEU A 58 -7.32 13.62 4.71
C LEU A 58 -8.83 13.69 4.37
N ASN A 59 -9.65 14.29 5.24
CA ASN A 59 -11.07 14.51 4.98
C ASN A 59 -11.34 15.59 3.93
N GLU A 60 -10.34 16.42 3.59
CA GLU A 60 -10.44 17.43 2.53
C GLU A 60 -10.13 16.86 1.13
N LEU A 61 -9.80 15.56 1.04
CA LEU A 61 -9.53 14.93 -0.24
C LEU A 61 -10.82 14.74 -1.04
N GLU A 62 -10.74 15.04 -2.34
CA GLU A 62 -11.85 14.97 -3.28
C GLU A 62 -11.61 13.89 -4.33
N PHE A 63 -12.66 13.51 -5.07
CA PHE A 63 -12.61 12.49 -6.15
C PHE A 63 -12.21 11.09 -5.67
N LEU A 64 -12.56 10.76 -4.43
CA LEU A 64 -12.39 9.45 -3.85
C LEU A 64 -13.41 8.45 -4.42
N GLY A 65 -12.96 7.26 -4.76
CA GLY A 65 -13.80 6.10 -5.04
C GLY A 65 -14.15 5.32 -3.78
N ASP A 66 -15.13 4.42 -3.88
CA ASP A 66 -15.64 3.63 -2.74
C ASP A 66 -14.53 2.83 -2.01
N TRP A 67 -13.50 2.42 -2.75
CA TRP A 67 -12.37 1.63 -2.25
C TRP A 67 -11.26 2.44 -1.59
N ASP A 68 -11.28 3.78 -1.70
CA ASP A 68 -10.19 4.62 -1.16
C ASP A 68 -10.18 4.66 0.37
N SER A 69 -11.30 4.33 1.00
CA SER A 69 -11.41 4.16 2.46
C SER A 69 -10.39 3.14 3.02
N ILE A 70 -9.99 2.15 2.21
CA ILE A 70 -9.03 1.12 2.61
C ILE A 70 -7.66 1.74 2.91
N TRP A 71 -7.09 2.49 1.94
CA TRP A 71 -5.77 3.08 2.13
C TRP A 71 -5.83 4.27 3.08
N LEU A 72 -6.92 5.05 3.08
CA LEU A 72 -7.10 6.18 4.00
C LEU A 72 -7.00 5.74 5.46
N SER A 73 -7.57 4.58 5.79
CA SER A 73 -7.50 4.03 7.14
C SER A 73 -6.14 3.42 7.50
N SER A 74 -5.22 3.31 6.53
CA SER A 74 -3.96 2.58 6.62
C SER A 74 -2.74 3.50 6.60
N VAL A 75 -2.97 4.80 6.67
CA VAL A 75 -1.92 5.82 6.73
C VAL A 75 -2.20 6.82 7.84
N GLU A 76 -1.13 7.35 8.42
CA GLU A 76 -1.16 8.52 9.28
C GLU A 76 -0.60 9.72 8.53
N TYR A 77 -1.38 10.80 8.52
CA TYR A 77 -1.09 12.03 7.80
C TYR A 77 -0.99 13.20 8.76
N GLU A 78 0.04 14.02 8.57
CA GLU A 78 0.19 15.28 9.28
C GLU A 78 0.65 16.35 8.29
N ARG A 79 -0.10 17.44 8.20
CA ARG A 79 0.33 18.62 7.45
C ARG A 79 1.42 19.35 8.23
N VAL A 80 2.50 19.74 7.55
CA VAL A 80 3.59 20.53 8.13
C VAL A 80 3.93 21.73 7.24
N GLU A 81 4.79 22.61 7.72
CA GLU A 81 5.24 23.76 6.93
C GLU A 81 5.91 23.30 5.62
N GLY A 82 5.36 23.74 4.49
CA GLY A 82 5.87 23.43 3.16
C GLY A 82 5.80 21.95 2.76
N GLY A 83 4.92 21.16 3.38
CA GLY A 83 4.81 19.73 3.08
C GLY A 83 3.84 18.94 3.95
N TYR A 84 4.08 17.64 4.02
CA TYR A 84 3.35 16.71 4.89
C TYR A 84 4.24 15.53 5.31
N ASN A 85 3.91 14.96 6.46
CA ASN A 85 4.37 13.66 6.89
C ASN A 85 3.34 12.60 6.51
N LEU A 86 3.81 11.41 6.14
CA LEU A 86 2.94 10.29 5.79
C LEU A 86 3.57 8.98 6.25
N PHE A 87 2.88 8.25 7.11
CA PHE A 87 3.34 6.96 7.63
C PHE A 87 2.34 5.87 7.25
N VAL A 88 2.84 4.71 6.83
CA VAL A 88 2.00 3.53 6.56
C VAL A 88 1.85 2.75 7.85
N THR A 89 0.63 2.59 8.35
CA THR A 89 0.40 1.98 9.66
C THR A 89 -0.02 0.51 9.58
N LYS A 90 -0.57 0.07 8.45
CA LYS A 90 -1.01 -1.32 8.26
C LYS A 90 -1.10 -1.74 6.79
N GLY A 91 -0.94 -3.04 6.57
CA GLY A 91 -1.19 -3.76 5.33
C GLY A 91 -2.60 -4.36 5.26
N PHE A 92 -2.77 -5.38 4.42
CA PHE A 92 -4.05 -6.06 4.18
C PHE A 92 -4.66 -6.73 5.42
N SER A 93 -3.84 -7.46 6.18
CA SER A 93 -4.25 -8.24 7.35
C SER A 93 -4.16 -7.46 8.67
N GLY A 94 -3.66 -6.21 8.61
CA GLY A 94 -3.43 -5.36 9.78
C GLY A 94 -1.99 -5.36 10.28
N GLY A 95 -1.09 -6.15 9.67
CA GLY A 95 0.35 -6.13 9.99
C GLY A 95 1.03 -4.86 9.50
N GLU A 96 2.10 -4.43 10.17
CA GLU A 96 2.89 -3.27 9.76
C GLU A 96 3.78 -3.63 8.56
N PRO A 97 3.61 -2.97 7.40
CA PRO A 97 4.38 -3.29 6.20
C PRO A 97 5.74 -2.59 6.24
N ASP A 98 6.77 -3.31 5.79
CA ASP A 98 8.09 -2.79 5.49
C ASP A 98 8.12 -2.29 4.03
N VAL A 99 7.67 -1.06 3.84
CA VAL A 99 7.54 -0.46 2.51
C VAL A 99 8.88 0.14 2.08
N SER A 100 9.35 -0.29 0.92
CA SER A 100 10.57 0.23 0.29
C SER A 100 10.28 0.83 -1.09
N MET A 101 10.81 2.03 -1.35
CA MET A 101 10.59 2.76 -2.61
C MET A 101 11.90 3.29 -3.20
N PRO A 102 12.02 3.39 -4.53
CA PRO A 102 13.15 4.07 -5.16
C PRO A 102 13.27 5.52 -4.68
N ILE A 103 14.49 6.00 -4.42
CA ILE A 103 14.75 7.38 -3.97
C ILE A 103 14.16 8.43 -4.91
N ARG A 104 14.09 8.13 -6.21
CA ARG A 104 13.46 9.01 -7.21
C ARG A 104 11.96 9.23 -6.99
N PHE A 105 11.26 8.32 -6.29
CA PHE A 105 9.82 8.42 -6.06
C PHE A 105 9.45 9.70 -5.30
N LYS A 106 10.27 10.12 -4.34
CA LYS A 106 9.99 11.32 -3.52
C LYS A 106 10.41 12.64 -4.16
N GLN A 107 11.02 12.62 -5.34
CA GLN A 107 11.47 13.84 -6.00
C GLN A 107 10.27 14.67 -6.46
N GLY A 108 10.24 15.95 -6.10
CA GLY A 108 9.16 16.88 -6.46
C GLY A 108 7.91 16.79 -5.57
N LEU A 109 7.89 15.86 -4.60
CA LEU A 109 6.82 15.72 -3.62
C LEU A 109 7.03 16.67 -2.43
N GLY A 110 5.95 16.94 -1.68
CA GLY A 110 6.01 17.66 -0.40
C GLY A 110 6.25 16.76 0.81
N LEU A 111 6.49 15.47 0.58
CA LEU A 111 6.72 14.48 1.63
C LEU A 111 7.99 14.83 2.44
N LYS A 112 7.84 14.99 3.76
CA LYS A 112 8.94 15.32 4.69
C LYS A 112 9.41 14.11 5.48
N LEU A 113 8.53 13.51 6.27
CA LEU A 113 8.82 12.31 7.07
C LEU A 113 7.90 11.15 6.67
N THR A 114 8.46 9.95 6.77
CA THR A 114 7.76 8.68 6.52
C THR A 114 8.54 7.52 7.14
N ASN A 115 7.87 6.38 7.34
CA ASN A 115 8.49 5.11 7.68
C ASN A 115 8.89 4.27 6.45
N VAL A 116 8.68 4.79 5.22
CA VAL A 116 9.12 4.14 3.98
C VAL A 116 10.65 4.20 3.83
N GLN A 117 11.25 3.05 3.54
CA GLN A 117 12.68 2.95 3.25
C GLN A 117 12.97 3.41 1.81
N TRP A 118 14.05 4.18 1.64
CA TRP A 118 14.46 4.67 0.33
C TRP A 118 15.61 3.84 -0.22
N LEU A 119 15.38 3.21 -1.36
CA LEU A 119 16.37 2.42 -2.08
C LEU A 119 17.06 3.29 -3.13
N ASP A 120 18.39 3.26 -3.17
CA ASP A 120 19.15 3.88 -4.26
C ASP A 120 18.79 3.24 -5.59
N ASP A 121 18.72 4.02 -6.67
CA ASP A 121 18.35 3.51 -7.98
C ASP A 121 19.32 2.43 -8.52
N SER A 122 20.53 2.34 -7.98
CA SER A 122 21.52 1.30 -8.28
C SER A 122 21.27 -0.05 -7.58
N SER A 123 20.31 -0.13 -6.65
CA SER A 123 20.07 -1.30 -5.80
C SER A 123 18.95 -2.23 -6.28
N ARG A 124 18.25 -1.90 -7.37
CA ARG A 124 17.21 -2.78 -7.93
C ARG A 124 17.86 -3.96 -8.68
N PRO A 125 17.56 -5.22 -8.32
CA PRO A 125 17.77 -6.33 -9.24
C PRO A 125 16.92 -6.06 -10.48
N THR A 126 17.55 -6.14 -11.66
CA THR A 126 16.86 -6.10 -12.94
C THR A 126 16.03 -7.37 -13.08
N THR A 127 14.84 -7.41 -12.48
CA THR A 127 13.89 -8.50 -12.76
C THR A 127 13.32 -8.25 -14.15
N MET A 128 13.63 -9.19 -15.05
CA MET A 128 13.23 -9.22 -16.46
C MET A 128 11.71 -9.13 -16.59
N LEU A 129 11.27 -8.26 -17.52
CA LEU A 129 9.94 -8.32 -18.13
C LEU A 129 9.75 -9.65 -18.87
#